data_AF-A0AA88QUD0-F1
#
_entry.id   AF-A0AA88QUD0-F1
#
_cell.length_a   1.000
_cell.length_b   1.000
_cell.length_c   1.000
_cell.angle_alpha   90.00
_cell.angle_beta   90.00
_cell.angle_gamma   90.00
#
_symmetry.space_group_name_H-M   'P 1'
#
loop_
_entity.id
_entity.type
_entity.pdbx_description
1 polymer ?
#
loop_
_entity_poly.entity_id
_entity_poly.type
_entity_poly.pdbx_seq_one_letter_code
_entity_poly.pdbx_strand_id
1 'polypeptide(L)' 'MSTEQLSRRFSLAEIQAATHYFDYALAVGQGGFGKVYKGMIDNGAIAVAVKRLNSLSKQGAPEFWT' A
#
# COMPACT_ATOMS: atom_id res chain seq x y z
N MET A 1 19.62 22.22 -9.58
CA MET A 1 18.82 21.22 -10.31
C MET A 1 18.12 20.39 -9.26
N SER A 2 16.80 20.52 -9.16
CA SER A 2 16.00 20.01 -8.04
C SER A 2 16.01 18.47 -7.98
N THR A 3 16.34 17.92 -6.81
CA THR A 3 16.21 16.51 -6.46
C THR A 3 14.75 16.16 -6.19
N GLU A 4 13.87 16.38 -7.15
CA GLU A 4 12.46 16.04 -7.04
C GLU A 4 12.22 14.73 -7.80
N GLN A 5 11.60 13.76 -7.11
CA GLN A 5 11.09 12.47 -7.62
C GLN A 5 12.00 11.23 -7.46
N LEU A 6 12.23 10.76 -6.23
CA LEU A 6 12.77 9.41 -5.99
C LEU A 6 11.71 8.31 -5.83
N SER A 7 10.41 8.65 -5.85
CA SER A 7 9.32 7.72 -5.61
C SER A 7 8.43 7.49 -6.85
N ARG A 8 8.30 6.21 -7.24
CA ARG A 8 7.39 5.78 -8.30
C ARG A 8 5.93 5.97 -7.86
N ARG A 9 5.14 6.61 -8.71
CA ARG A 9 3.68 6.71 -8.52
C ARG A 9 3.00 5.48 -9.11
N PHE A 10 1.99 4.99 -8.40
CA PHE A 10 1.15 3.88 -8.84
C PHE A 10 -0.30 4.34 -8.86
N SER A 11 -1.03 3.93 -9.89
CA SER A 11 -2.48 4.02 -9.92
C SER A 11 -3.12 3.05 -8.92
N LEU A 12 -4.34 3.34 -8.49
CA LEU A 12 -5.10 2.41 -7.65
C LEU A 12 -5.30 1.06 -8.35
N ALA A 13 -5.51 1.06 -9.67
CA ALA A 13 -5.67 -0.15 -10.47
C ALA A 13 -4.40 -1.03 -10.43
N GLU A 14 -3.20 -0.45 -10.53
CA GLU A 14 -1.94 -1.19 -10.39
C GLU A 14 -1.81 -1.79 -8.97
N ILE A 15 -2.16 -1.02 -7.93
CA ILE A 15 -2.11 -1.50 -6.55
C ILE A 15 -3.10 -2.66 -6.33
N GLN A 16 -4.31 -2.55 -6.88
CA GLN A 16 -5.32 -3.60 -6.83
C GLN A 16 -4.85 -4.85 -7.56
N ALA A 17 -4.33 -4.72 -8.78
CA ALA A 17 -3.79 -5.85 -9.54
C ALA A 17 -2.65 -6.53 -8.77
N ALA A 18 -1.72 -5.75 -8.22
CA ALA A 18 -0.57 -6.25 -7.46
C ALA A 18 -0.97 -7.05 -6.21
N THR A 19 -2.12 -6.74 -5.60
CA THR A 19 -2.59 -7.33 -4.33
C THR A 19 -3.81 -8.24 -4.49
N HIS A 20 -4.17 -8.63 -5.71
CA HIS A 20 -5.43 -9.33 -6.01
C HIS A 20 -6.65 -8.69 -5.33
N TYR A 21 -6.82 -7.38 -5.55
CA TYR A 21 -7.89 -6.58 -4.96
C TYR A 21 -7.89 -6.59 -3.42
N PHE A 22 -6.70 -6.55 -2.81
CA PHE A 22 -6.50 -6.64 -1.37
C PHE A 22 -7.03 -7.95 -0.77
N ASP A 23 -6.69 -9.08 -1.40
CA ASP A 23 -7.04 -10.41 -0.92
C ASP A 23 -6.52 -10.64 0.50
N TYR A 24 -7.40 -11.09 1.40
CA TYR A 24 -7.04 -11.42 2.78
C TYR A 24 -6.03 -12.55 2.90
N ALA A 25 -5.96 -13.46 1.93
CA ALA A 25 -4.92 -14.49 1.88
C ALA A 25 -3.51 -13.89 1.72
N LEU A 26 -3.40 -12.66 1.20
CA LEU A 26 -2.16 -11.93 1.03
C LEU A 26 -1.87 -10.96 2.19
N ALA A 27 -2.73 -10.90 3.21
CA ALA A 27 -2.49 -10.05 4.37
C ALA A 27 -1.30 -10.58 5.18
N VAL A 28 -0.30 -9.72 5.40
CA VAL A 28 0.92 -10.06 6.14
C VAL A 28 1.02 -9.35 7.50
N GLY A 29 0.12 -8.40 7.76
CA GLY A 29 0.05 -7.73 9.05
C GLY A 29 -1.16 -6.80 9.20
N GLN A 30 -1.55 -6.54 10.43
CA GLN A 30 -2.63 -5.62 10.79
C GLN A 30 -2.27 -4.85 12.06
N GLY A 31 -2.57 -3.56 12.09
CA GLY A 31 -2.45 -2.72 13.29
C GLY A 31 -3.43 -1.56 13.28
N GLY A 32 -3.27 -0.61 14.22
CA GLY A 32 -4.15 0.55 14.35
C GLY A 32 -4.29 1.38 13.06
N PHE A 33 -3.26 1.40 12.21
CA PHE A 33 -3.23 2.17 10.97
C PHE A 33 -3.79 1.44 9.74
N GLY A 34 -4.23 0.18 9.87
CA GLY A 34 -4.77 -0.60 8.75
C GLY A 34 -4.06 -1.92 8.51
N LYS A 35 -4.21 -2.45 7.30
CA LYS A 35 -3.70 -3.78 6.90
C LYS A 35 -2.56 -3.64 5.89
N VAL A 36 -1.58 -4.54 5.98
CA VAL A 36 -0.46 -4.65 5.04
C VAL A 36 -0.67 -5.93 4.23
N TYR A 37 -0.60 -5.82 2.92
CA TYR A 37 -0.75 -6.91 1.97
C TYR A 37 0.56 -7.15 1.24
N LYS A 38 0.89 -8.41 0.98
CA LYS A 38 1.91 -8.75 -0.02
C LYS A 38 1.36 -8.41 -1.40
N GLY A 39 2.15 -7.71 -2.20
CA GLY A 39 1.84 -7.46 -3.60
C GLY A 39 3.01 -7.78 -4.52
N MET A 40 2.72 -7.92 -5.80
CA MET A 40 3.72 -8.14 -6.84
C MET A 40 3.59 -7.08 -7.94
N ILE A 41 4.66 -6.33 -8.23
CA ILE A 41 4.70 -5.32 -9.29
C ILE A 41 5.69 -5.74 -10.39
N ASP A 42 5.76 -4.94 -11.46
CA ASP A 42 6.65 -5.17 -12.61
C ASP A 42 6.49 -6.58 -13.18
N ASN A 43 5.24 -6.91 -13.53
CA ASN A 43 4.83 -8.22 -14.07
C ASN A 43 5.21 -9.40 -13.17
N GLY A 44 5.19 -9.19 -11.86
CA GLY A 44 5.50 -10.24 -10.89
C GLY A 44 6.97 -10.32 -10.48
N ALA A 45 7.84 -9.47 -11.02
CA ALA A 45 9.27 -9.51 -10.74
C ALA A 45 9.64 -9.02 -9.33
N ILE A 46 8.89 -8.06 -8.78
CA ILE A 46 9.23 -7.40 -7.52
C ILE A 46 8.12 -7.61 -6.50
N ALA A 47 8.45 -8.24 -5.38
CA ALA A 47 7.59 -8.33 -4.21
C ALA A 47 7.62 -7.03 -3.41
N VAL A 48 6.44 -6.56 -3.00
CA VAL A 48 6.27 -5.32 -2.23
C VAL A 48 5.29 -5.52 -1.07
N ALA A 49 5.37 -4.64 -0.08
CA ALA A 49 4.37 -4.52 0.98
C ALA A 49 3.46 -3.32 0.71
N VAL A 50 2.17 -3.56 0.57
CA VAL A 50 1.16 -2.54 0.33
C VAL A 50 0.37 -2.28 1.61
N LYS A 51 0.58 -1.12 2.25
CA LYS A 51 -0.18 -0.71 3.43
C LYS A 51 -1.45 0.04 2.98
N ARG A 52 -2.61 -0.55 3.25
CA ARG A 52 -3.92 0.09 3.04
C ARG A 52 -4.43 0.64 4.37
N LEU A 53 -4.56 1.96 4.43
CA LEU A 53 -5.17 2.62 5.58
C LEU A 53 -6.64 2.22 5.70
N ASN A 54 -7.08 2.00 6.94
CA ASN A 54 -8.49 1.86 7.23
C ASN A 54 -9.08 3.26 7.49
N SER A 55 -9.99 3.73 6.65
CA SER A 55 -10.65 5.03 6.80
C SER A 55 -11.50 5.15 8.06
N LEU A 56 -11.86 4.01 8.68
CA LEU A 56 -12.56 3.96 9.97
C LEU A 56 -11.60 3.94 11.17
N SER A 57 -10.28 3.89 10.94
CA SER A 57 -9.33 3.98 12.04
C SER A 57 -9.28 5.40 12.59
N LYS A 58 -9.58 5.53 13.89
CA LYS A 58 -9.45 6.78 14.64
C LYS A 58 -8.00 7.20 14.91
N GLN A 59 -7.04 6.34 14.59
CA GLN A 59 -5.61 6.49 14.93
C GLN A 59 -4.72 6.78 13.73
N GLY A 60 -5.28 6.89 12.51
CA GLY A 60 -4.46 6.97 11.30
C GLY A 60 -4.72 8.15 10.37
N ALA A 61 -5.91 8.75 10.40
CA ALA A 61 -6.21 9.90 9.55
C ALA A 61 -5.50 11.19 10.01
N PRO A 62 -5.45 11.52 11.31
CA PRO A 62 -4.70 12.69 11.80
C PRO A 62 -3.18 12.58 11.60
N GLU A 63 -2.59 11.40 11.84
CA GLU A 63 -1.14 11.18 11.89
C GLU A 63 -0.50 10.92 10.52
N PHE A 64 -1.29 10.72 9.46
CA PHE A 64 -0.79 10.40 8.12
C PHE A 64 -0.42 11.63 7.29
N TRP A 65 -0.98 12.80 7.62
CA TRP A 65 -0.81 14.05 6.86
C TRP A 65 0.12 15.07 7.54
N THR A 66 0.73 14.70 8.66
CA THR A 66 1.75 15.52 9.35
C THR A 66 3.14 15.13 8.86
#